data_AF-A0A540VSE1-F1
#
_entry.id   AF-A0A540VSE1-F1
#
_cell.length_a   1.000
_cell.length_b   1.000
_cell.length_c   1.000
_cell.angle_alpha   90.00
_cell.angle_beta   90.00
_cell.angle_gamma   90.00
#
_symmetry.space_group_name_H-M   'P 1'
#
loop_
_entity.id
_entity.type
_entity.pdbx_description
1 polymer ?
#
loop_
_entity_poly.entity_id
_entity_poly.type
_entity_poly.pdbx_seq_one_letter_code
_entity_poly.pdbx_strand_id
1 'polypeptide(L)'
;MAKFRGWARLLPKHTVCLSRTASVGYVIVMGRPMATSQDFVNWICDPDALDYRYLKYVLLAEKNAFSRFAHGTTHQTIYFPEVKAFHVCAPDVDGQRAIADVLSALDDKIEQNRRTARALERLARAIFRAWFVDFEPVKAKAAGATAFPSMPHEVFDALPTRFVDSEIGPIPEGWEVKEFGDIAAQVRLSAKPDEIDPETPYIGLEHMPRRNFALSEWEAVSKVKSNKSRFREGQFLFGKLRPYFHKVGVAPIDGVSSTDIIVLEPRIESLFGPALGLITSDAFVDHATACSSGTKMPRTNWKDMSSFRLAIGPPEIMAAHTALIKPFVDSVVAGIHESHRLAEMRDYLLPKLLSGRVHVDVTEEPRMETT
;
A
#
# COMPACT_ATOMS: atom_id res chain seq x y z
N MET A 1 20.77 47.64 8.37
CA MET A 1 21.16 46.27 8.80
C MET A 1 19.90 45.42 8.83
N ALA A 2 19.80 44.44 7.92
CA ALA A 2 18.60 43.63 7.71
C ALA A 2 18.39 42.59 8.82
N LYS A 3 17.12 42.36 9.22
CA LYS A 3 16.66 41.08 9.80
C LYS A 3 15.25 40.75 9.29
N PHE A 4 15.20 39.83 8.33
CA PHE A 4 14.00 39.16 7.84
C PHE A 4 13.42 38.29 8.98
N ARG A 5 12.11 38.40 9.30
CA ARG A 5 11.39 37.44 10.16
C ARG A 5 10.42 36.65 9.27
N GLY A 6 10.76 35.41 8.94
CA GLY A 6 9.87 34.48 8.24
C GLY A 6 8.88 33.86 9.23
N TRP A 7 7.59 34.14 9.07
CA TRP A 7 6.56 33.77 10.03
C TRP A 7 6.00 32.37 9.74
N ALA A 8 6.59 31.33 10.33
CA ALA A 8 5.93 30.05 10.51
C ALA A 8 5.29 30.05 11.92
N ARG A 9 3.95 30.02 12.00
CA ARG A 9 3.22 29.94 13.29
C ARG A 9 3.01 28.48 13.65
N LEU A 10 3.29 28.12 14.91
CA LEU A 10 2.93 26.81 15.45
C LEU A 10 1.41 26.73 15.62
N LEU A 11 0.80 25.74 14.98
CA LEU A 11 -0.62 25.44 15.01
C LEU A 11 -0.86 24.23 15.92
N PRO A 12 -1.98 24.19 16.67
CA PRO A 12 -2.28 23.11 17.59
C PRO A 12 -2.64 21.82 16.85
N LYS A 13 -2.64 20.71 17.60
CA LYS A 13 -3.27 19.45 17.18
C LYS A 13 -4.73 19.71 16.78
N HIS A 14 -5.27 18.91 15.86
CA HIS A 14 -6.64 19.02 15.34
C HIS A 14 -6.91 20.24 14.45
N THR A 15 -5.90 21.04 14.12
CA THR A 15 -6.02 22.03 13.05
C THR A 15 -6.33 21.33 11.73
N VAL A 16 -7.37 21.79 11.02
CA VAL A 16 -7.73 21.30 9.69
C VAL A 16 -6.95 22.11 8.66
N CYS A 17 -6.27 21.44 7.75
CA CYS A 17 -5.41 22.06 6.75
C CYS A 17 -5.88 21.68 5.35
N LEU A 18 -6.12 22.68 4.49
CA LEU A 18 -6.41 22.53 3.07
C LEU A 18 -5.19 22.98 2.27
N SER A 19 -4.66 22.12 1.43
CA SER A 19 -3.67 22.55 0.43
C SER A 19 -4.38 23.39 -0.64
N ARG A 20 -3.88 24.62 -0.83
CA ARG A 20 -4.44 25.61 -1.75
C ARG A 20 -3.57 25.87 -2.99
N THR A 21 -2.36 25.31 -3.06
CA THR A 21 -1.42 25.47 -4.18
C THR A 21 -0.94 24.09 -4.63
N ALA A 22 -0.84 23.85 -5.95
CA ALA A 22 -0.38 22.62 -6.60
C ALA A 22 -1.28 21.38 -6.35
N SER A 23 -1.33 20.87 -5.12
CA SER A 23 -2.23 19.76 -4.73
C SER A 23 -3.54 20.31 -4.15
N VAL A 24 -4.22 21.15 -4.92
CA VAL A 24 -5.45 21.83 -4.49
C VAL A 24 -6.51 20.81 -4.08
N GLY A 25 -7.14 21.03 -2.93
CA GLY A 25 -8.24 20.18 -2.45
C GLY A 25 -7.81 19.03 -1.52
N TYR A 26 -6.52 18.90 -1.21
CA TYR A 26 -6.06 17.94 -0.21
C TYR A 26 -6.34 18.46 1.19
N VAL A 27 -7.11 17.70 1.97
CA VAL A 27 -7.53 18.04 3.33
C VAL A 27 -6.86 17.08 4.32
N ILE A 28 -6.19 17.61 5.34
CA ILE A 28 -5.60 16.82 6.42
C ILE A 28 -5.93 17.43 7.78
N VAL A 29 -5.88 16.61 8.82
CA VAL A 29 -6.01 17.06 10.22
C VAL A 29 -4.66 16.85 10.90
N MET A 30 -4.18 17.86 11.61
CA MET A 30 -2.91 17.77 12.33
C MET A 30 -2.99 16.75 13.48
N GLY A 31 -2.19 15.68 13.41
CA GLY A 31 -2.08 14.69 14.49
C GLY A 31 -1.24 15.15 15.69
N ARG A 32 -0.48 16.23 15.56
CA ARG A 32 0.35 16.87 16.59
C ARG A 32 0.56 18.36 16.25
N PRO A 33 1.03 19.20 17.18
CA PRO A 33 1.36 20.59 16.87
C PRO A 33 2.42 20.70 15.77
N MET A 34 2.17 21.52 14.74
CA MET A 34 3.04 21.71 13.57
C MET A 34 2.87 23.11 12.99
N ALA A 35 3.79 23.52 12.11
CA ALA A 35 3.63 24.72 11.27
C ALA A 35 3.43 24.29 9.81
N THR A 36 2.70 25.09 9.02
CA THR A 36 2.53 24.88 7.57
C THR A 36 3.23 26.00 6.78
N SER A 37 3.51 25.73 5.50
CA SER A 37 3.87 26.80 4.54
C SER A 37 2.65 27.65 4.19
N GLN A 38 2.88 28.72 3.41
CA GLN A 38 1.84 29.57 2.82
C GLN A 38 0.93 28.87 1.79
N ASP A 39 1.20 27.61 1.45
CA ASP A 39 0.43 26.80 0.50
C ASP A 39 -0.75 26.10 1.16
N PHE A 40 -0.95 26.32 2.46
CA PHE A 40 -2.08 25.78 3.21
C PHE A 40 -2.97 26.90 3.74
N VAL A 41 -4.28 26.62 3.74
CA VAL A 41 -5.24 27.34 4.59
C VAL A 41 -5.53 26.46 5.80
N ASN A 42 -5.55 27.07 6.98
CA ASN A 42 -5.65 26.37 8.24
C ASN A 42 -6.85 26.89 9.05
N TRP A 43 -7.65 25.96 9.58
CA TRP A 43 -8.75 26.24 10.49
C TRP A 43 -8.44 25.66 11.87
N ILE A 44 -8.43 26.53 12.88
CA ILE A 44 -8.46 26.14 14.28
C ILE A 44 -9.92 26.23 14.69
N CYS A 45 -10.54 25.06 14.90
CA CYS A 45 -11.97 24.98 15.18
C CYS A 45 -12.22 25.20 16.66
N ASP A 46 -13.25 25.97 16.99
CA ASP A 46 -13.81 26.02 18.34
C ASP A 46 -14.63 24.74 18.57
N PRO A 47 -14.24 23.87 19.51
CA PRO A 47 -14.86 22.56 19.70
C PRO A 47 -16.33 22.62 20.14
N ASP A 48 -16.81 23.77 20.62
CA ASP A 48 -18.20 23.99 21.02
C ASP A 48 -19.08 24.48 19.86
N ALA A 49 -18.47 24.94 18.76
CA ALA A 49 -19.19 25.44 17.58
C ALA A 49 -18.97 24.58 16.32
N LEU A 50 -17.78 23.99 16.17
CA LEU A 50 -17.37 23.28 14.96
C LEU A 50 -16.45 22.09 15.29
N ASP A 51 -16.93 20.87 15.08
CA ASP A 51 -16.08 19.68 15.17
C ASP A 51 -15.09 19.66 14.00
N TYR A 52 -13.80 19.52 14.29
CA TYR A 52 -12.74 19.57 13.28
C TYR A 52 -12.80 18.38 12.29
N ARG A 53 -13.34 17.22 12.71
CA ARG A 53 -13.53 16.05 11.85
C ARG A 53 -14.71 16.29 10.93
N TYR A 54 -15.78 16.90 11.43
CA TYR A 54 -16.89 17.36 10.59
C TYR A 54 -16.39 18.32 9.51
N LEU A 55 -15.61 19.33 9.87
CA LEU A 55 -15.01 20.25 8.90
C LEU A 55 -14.13 19.52 7.87
N LYS A 56 -13.31 18.54 8.29
CA LYS A 56 -12.54 17.70 7.37
C LYS A 56 -13.46 17.06 6.31
N TYR A 57 -14.56 16.43 6.74
CA TYR A 57 -15.49 15.75 5.82
C TYR A 57 -16.24 16.70 4.90
N VAL A 58 -16.65 17.86 5.41
CA VAL A 58 -17.23 18.93 4.61
C VAL A 58 -16.28 19.36 3.49
N LEU A 59 -15.02 19.64 3.81
CA LEU A 59 -14.02 20.04 2.82
C LEU A 59 -13.72 18.90 1.82
N LEU A 60 -13.75 17.64 2.26
CA LEU A 60 -13.59 16.49 1.35
C LEU A 60 -14.76 16.37 0.36
N ALA A 61 -15.99 16.63 0.80
CA ALA A 61 -17.17 16.61 -0.07
C ALA A 61 -17.11 17.70 -1.15
N GLU A 62 -16.55 18.86 -0.78
CA GLU A 62 -16.49 20.05 -1.65
C GLU A 62 -15.26 20.09 -2.58
N LYS A 63 -14.51 18.97 -2.68
CA LYS A 63 -13.34 18.85 -3.57
C LYS A 63 -13.65 19.25 -5.02
N ASN A 64 -14.84 18.91 -5.53
CA ASN A 64 -15.28 19.30 -6.87
C ASN A 64 -15.64 20.79 -6.99
N ALA A 65 -16.08 21.43 -5.91
CA ALA A 65 -16.30 22.87 -5.90
C ALA A 65 -14.96 23.61 -5.89
N PHE A 66 -13.98 23.13 -5.12
CA PHE A 66 -12.63 23.70 -5.06
C PHE A 66 -11.92 23.76 -6.43
N SER A 67 -12.13 22.77 -7.30
CA SER A 67 -11.56 22.81 -8.65
C SER A 67 -12.19 23.89 -9.54
N ARG A 68 -13.42 24.33 -9.25
CA ARG A 68 -14.10 25.43 -9.97
C ARG A 68 -13.65 26.81 -9.51
N PHE A 69 -13.25 26.94 -8.24
CA PHE A 69 -12.71 28.17 -7.65
C PHE A 69 -11.19 28.30 -7.81
N ALA A 70 -10.51 27.24 -8.27
CA ALA A 70 -9.09 27.28 -8.52
C ALA A 70 -8.78 28.11 -9.78
N HIS A 71 -7.96 29.14 -9.64
CA HIS A 71 -7.52 29.98 -10.75
C HIS A 71 -6.11 29.59 -11.24
N GLY A 72 -5.88 29.70 -12.55
CA GLY A 72 -4.59 29.45 -13.21
C GLY A 72 -4.57 28.16 -14.05
N THR A 73 -3.84 28.21 -15.19
CA THR A 73 -3.73 27.09 -16.15
C THR A 73 -2.53 26.16 -15.86
N THR A 74 -1.46 26.67 -15.24
CA THR A 74 -0.23 25.92 -14.94
C THR A 74 -0.08 25.58 -13.45
N HIS A 75 -0.51 26.48 -12.55
CA HIS A 75 -0.62 26.22 -11.11
C HIS A 75 -2.00 26.65 -10.63
N GLN A 76 -2.84 25.67 -10.32
CA GLN A 76 -4.15 25.92 -9.71
C GLN A 76 -3.95 26.45 -8.28
N THR A 77 -4.58 27.59 -7.98
CA THR A 77 -4.53 28.21 -6.65
C THR A 77 -5.92 28.69 -6.23
N ILE A 78 -6.30 28.42 -4.98
CA ILE A 78 -7.48 29.04 -4.35
C ILE A 78 -7.01 30.21 -3.50
N TYR A 79 -7.48 31.43 -3.81
CA TYR A 79 -7.11 32.61 -3.05
C TYR A 79 -7.93 32.72 -1.76
N PHE A 80 -7.42 33.49 -0.80
CA PHE A 80 -8.03 33.62 0.53
C PHE A 80 -9.47 34.16 0.51
N PRO A 81 -9.85 35.12 -0.35
CA PRO A 81 -11.23 35.59 -0.42
C PRO A 81 -12.23 34.47 -0.73
N GLU A 82 -11.91 33.59 -1.66
CA GLU A 82 -12.75 32.46 -2.08
C GLU A 82 -12.90 31.45 -0.94
N VAL A 83 -11.82 31.18 -0.21
CA VAL A 83 -11.86 30.30 0.96
C VAL A 83 -12.69 30.90 2.10
N LYS A 84 -12.63 32.22 2.30
CA LYS A 84 -13.46 32.91 3.30
C LYS A 84 -14.94 33.01 2.91
N ALA A 85 -15.24 32.97 1.61
CA ALA A 85 -16.60 33.01 1.10
C ALA A 85 -17.30 31.64 1.18
N PHE A 86 -16.59 30.58 1.60
CA PHE A 86 -17.14 29.25 1.76
C PHE A 86 -18.10 29.19 2.96
N HIS A 87 -19.37 28.93 2.69
CA HIS A 87 -20.41 28.76 3.70
C HIS A 87 -20.98 27.36 3.57
N VAL A 88 -21.20 26.71 4.71
CA VAL A 88 -21.76 25.36 4.77
C VAL A 88 -22.90 25.33 5.76
N CYS A 89 -23.96 24.59 5.42
CA CYS A 89 -24.99 24.28 6.38
C CYS A 89 -24.39 23.29 7.39
N ALA A 90 -24.28 23.70 8.64
CA ALA A 90 -23.79 22.86 9.72
C ALA A 90 -24.95 22.59 10.69
N PRO A 91 -25.16 21.32 11.09
CA PRO A 91 -26.02 21.03 12.22
C PRO A 91 -25.41 21.58 13.53
N ASP A 92 -26.11 21.41 14.64
CA ASP A 92 -25.51 21.64 15.95
C ASP A 92 -24.28 20.76 16.18
N VAL A 93 -23.49 21.10 17.20
CA VAL A 93 -22.19 20.45 17.44
C VAL A 93 -22.35 18.94 17.69
N ASP A 94 -23.45 18.50 18.28
CA ASP A 94 -23.71 17.09 18.54
C ASP A 94 -24.08 16.33 17.26
N GLY A 95 -24.89 16.92 16.38
CA GLY A 95 -25.12 16.39 15.03
C GLY A 95 -23.85 16.33 14.19
N GLN A 96 -22.97 17.34 14.30
CA GLN A 96 -21.66 17.33 13.64
C GLN A 96 -20.79 16.17 14.12
N ARG A 97 -20.73 15.95 15.45
CA ARG A 97 -19.99 14.84 16.06
C ARG A 97 -20.53 13.50 15.62
N ALA A 98 -21.85 13.31 15.63
CA ALA A 98 -22.49 12.06 15.19
C ALA A 98 -22.16 11.73 13.73
N ILE A 99 -22.25 12.71 12.81
CA ILE A 99 -21.86 12.53 11.40
C ILE A 99 -20.37 12.19 11.30
N ALA A 100 -19.53 12.92 12.02
CA ALA A 100 -18.09 12.71 12.01
C ALA A 100 -17.70 11.33 12.57
N ASP A 101 -18.38 10.83 13.59
CA ASP A 101 -18.13 9.52 14.20
C ASP A 101 -18.41 8.40 13.19
N VAL A 102 -19.53 8.46 12.47
CA VAL A 102 -19.86 7.49 11.41
C VAL A 102 -18.80 7.48 10.31
N LEU A 103 -18.45 8.64 9.76
CA LEU A 103 -17.49 8.73 8.65
C LEU A 103 -16.05 8.41 9.10
N SER A 104 -15.68 8.77 10.33
CA SER A 104 -14.36 8.49 10.88
C SER A 104 -14.17 7.02 11.19
N ALA A 105 -15.20 6.31 11.64
CA ALA A 105 -15.14 4.86 11.82
C ALA A 105 -14.77 4.12 10.52
N LEU A 106 -15.30 4.57 9.37
CA LEU A 106 -14.97 3.98 8.06
C LEU A 106 -13.50 4.26 7.67
N ASP A 107 -13.05 5.51 7.80
CA ASP A 107 -11.67 5.89 7.51
C ASP A 107 -10.66 5.19 8.45
N ASP A 108 -11.01 5.03 9.72
CA ASP A 108 -10.18 4.38 10.74
C ASP A 108 -10.01 2.90 10.43
N LYS A 109 -11.08 2.21 9.99
CA LYS A 109 -10.99 0.81 9.56
C LYS A 109 -10.14 0.65 8.29
N ILE A 110 -10.25 1.57 7.33
CA ILE A 110 -9.36 1.59 6.14
C ILE A 110 -7.89 1.73 6.56
N GLU A 111 -7.58 2.65 7.48
CA GLU A 111 -6.20 2.82 7.97
C GLU A 111 -5.73 1.62 8.78
N GLN A 112 -6.61 0.97 9.56
CA GLN A 112 -6.28 -0.29 10.24
C GLN A 112 -5.91 -1.40 9.25
N ASN A 113 -6.65 -1.53 8.16
CA ASN A 113 -6.34 -2.51 7.10
C ASN A 113 -4.98 -2.23 6.46
N ARG A 114 -4.67 -0.96 6.17
CA ARG A 114 -3.36 -0.53 5.66
C ARG A 114 -2.22 -0.82 6.64
N ARG A 115 -2.42 -0.59 7.94
CA ARG A 115 -1.43 -0.91 8.97
C ARG A 115 -1.19 -2.41 9.08
N THR A 116 -2.26 -3.19 9.03
CA THR A 116 -2.19 -4.67 9.02
C THR A 116 -1.37 -5.16 7.83
N ALA A 117 -1.65 -4.63 6.63
CA ALA A 117 -0.88 -4.98 5.44
C ALA A 117 0.62 -4.65 5.56
N ARG A 118 0.98 -3.47 6.09
CA ARG A 118 2.40 -3.11 6.34
C ARG A 118 3.05 -4.02 7.38
N ALA A 119 2.32 -4.46 8.40
CA ALA A 119 2.85 -5.36 9.42
C ALA A 119 3.10 -6.77 8.87
N LEU A 120 2.12 -7.32 8.13
CA LEU A 120 2.23 -8.62 7.48
C LEU A 120 3.35 -8.65 6.44
N GLU A 121 3.52 -7.57 5.68
CA GLU A 121 4.64 -7.40 4.75
C GLU A 121 6.00 -7.49 5.44
N ARG A 122 6.17 -6.73 6.54
CA ARG A 122 7.40 -6.75 7.31
C ARG A 122 7.70 -8.13 7.89
N LEU A 123 6.66 -8.84 8.36
CA LEU A 123 6.80 -10.20 8.87
C LEU A 123 7.20 -11.17 7.76
N ALA A 124 6.54 -11.14 6.61
CA ALA A 124 6.86 -11.99 5.47
C ALA A 124 8.31 -11.82 5.01
N ARG A 125 8.77 -10.56 4.89
CA ARG A 125 10.16 -10.26 4.51
C ARG A 125 11.17 -10.72 5.57
N ALA A 126 10.85 -10.55 6.85
CA ALA A 126 11.71 -11.01 7.95
C ALA A 126 11.81 -12.54 7.98
N ILE A 127 10.70 -13.25 7.80
CA ILE A 127 10.65 -14.71 7.72
C ILE A 127 11.47 -15.22 6.54
N PHE A 128 11.27 -14.64 5.35
CA PHE A 128 12.05 -15.02 4.17
C PHE A 128 13.54 -14.84 4.39
N ARG A 129 13.95 -13.70 4.95
CA ARG A 129 15.34 -13.42 5.28
C ARG A 129 15.89 -14.45 6.29
N ALA A 130 15.17 -14.70 7.38
CA ALA A 130 15.59 -15.67 8.39
C ALA A 130 15.75 -17.08 7.81
N TRP A 131 14.83 -17.53 6.95
CA TRP A 131 14.82 -18.90 6.44
C TRP A 131 15.81 -19.12 5.29
N PHE A 132 15.92 -18.17 4.35
CA PHE A 132 16.60 -18.38 3.06
C PHE A 132 17.84 -17.51 2.84
N VAL A 133 18.08 -16.50 3.68
CA VAL A 133 19.24 -15.61 3.56
C VAL A 133 20.20 -15.82 4.73
N ASP A 134 19.68 -15.74 5.95
CA ASP A 134 20.49 -15.87 7.17
C ASP A 134 20.55 -17.33 7.66
N PHE A 135 19.68 -18.21 7.15
CA PHE A 135 19.55 -19.61 7.57
C PHE A 135 19.43 -19.79 9.09
N GLU A 136 18.70 -18.88 9.76
CA GLU A 136 18.52 -18.86 11.21
C GLU A 136 17.96 -20.18 11.77
N PRO A 137 16.96 -20.84 11.17
CA PRO A 137 16.46 -22.12 11.67
C PRO A 137 17.55 -23.20 11.69
N VAL A 138 18.37 -23.27 10.64
CA VAL A 138 19.49 -24.24 10.53
C VAL A 138 20.56 -23.97 11.59
N LYS A 139 20.92 -22.70 11.77
CA LYS A 139 21.88 -22.27 12.81
C LYS A 139 21.36 -22.56 14.22
N ALA A 140 20.09 -22.31 14.49
CA ALA A 140 19.45 -22.61 15.76
C ALA A 140 19.49 -24.11 16.06
N LYS A 141 19.17 -24.95 15.07
CA LYS A 141 19.25 -26.41 15.22
C LYS A 141 20.67 -26.89 15.47
N ALA A 142 21.65 -26.38 14.73
CA ALA A 142 23.06 -26.69 14.94
C ALA A 142 23.56 -26.31 16.35
N ALA A 143 22.97 -25.27 16.96
CA ALA A 143 23.22 -24.85 18.34
C ALA A 143 22.44 -25.65 19.40
N GLY A 144 21.68 -26.68 19.01
CA GLY A 144 20.93 -27.55 19.92
C GLY A 144 19.50 -27.11 20.23
N ALA A 145 18.95 -26.13 19.51
CA ALA A 145 17.53 -25.82 19.63
C ALA A 145 16.67 -26.98 19.11
N THR A 146 15.49 -27.15 19.71
CA THR A 146 14.51 -28.19 19.33
C THR A 146 13.30 -27.64 18.57
N ALA A 147 13.25 -26.32 18.36
CA ALA A 147 12.20 -25.65 17.60
C ALA A 147 12.68 -24.28 17.10
N PHE A 148 11.98 -23.72 16.12
CA PHE A 148 12.18 -22.35 15.65
C PHE A 148 10.84 -21.63 15.51
N PRO A 149 10.72 -20.35 15.92
CA PRO A 149 9.46 -19.61 15.82
C PRO A 149 8.87 -19.62 14.41
N SER A 150 7.57 -19.89 14.33
CA SER A 150 6.82 -19.95 13.06
C SER A 150 7.24 -21.06 12.09
N MET A 151 8.04 -22.05 12.52
CA MET A 151 8.37 -23.23 11.72
C MET A 151 7.70 -24.48 12.34
N PRO A 152 7.02 -25.33 11.55
CA PRO A 152 6.50 -26.60 12.04
C PRO A 152 7.62 -27.49 12.60
N HIS A 153 7.36 -28.19 13.71
CA HIS A 153 8.37 -29.04 14.37
C HIS A 153 8.94 -30.10 13.41
N GLU A 154 8.10 -30.78 12.64
CA GLU A 154 8.54 -31.81 11.68
C GLU A 154 9.51 -31.25 10.63
N VAL A 155 9.27 -30.01 10.18
CA VAL A 155 10.13 -29.32 9.21
C VAL A 155 11.45 -28.91 9.85
N PHE A 156 11.39 -28.42 11.09
CA PHE A 156 12.59 -28.08 11.87
C PHE A 156 13.45 -29.33 12.15
N ASP A 157 12.82 -30.45 12.52
CA ASP A 157 13.46 -31.74 12.77
C ASP A 157 14.09 -32.35 11.51
N ALA A 158 13.63 -31.96 10.32
CA ALA A 158 14.23 -32.35 9.05
C ALA A 158 15.40 -31.45 8.59
N LEU A 159 15.63 -30.29 9.23
CA LEU A 159 16.72 -29.39 8.83
C LEU A 159 18.11 -30.04 8.99
N PRO A 160 19.08 -29.72 8.13
CA PRO A 160 20.47 -30.07 8.38
C PRO A 160 21.01 -29.32 9.61
N THR A 161 22.14 -29.78 10.15
CA THR A 161 22.89 -29.07 11.22
C THR A 161 24.25 -28.58 10.75
N ARG A 162 24.54 -28.74 9.45
CA ARG A 162 25.83 -28.41 8.83
C ARG A 162 25.61 -27.51 7.62
N PHE A 163 26.67 -26.78 7.29
CA PHE A 163 26.77 -25.98 6.09
C PHE A 163 27.85 -26.57 5.18
N VAL A 164 27.66 -26.42 3.87
CA VAL A 164 28.59 -26.80 2.82
C VAL A 164 28.94 -25.57 1.98
N ASP A 165 30.16 -25.52 1.45
CA ASP A 165 30.57 -24.43 0.57
C ASP A 165 29.83 -24.50 -0.78
N SER A 166 29.46 -23.34 -1.31
CA SER A 166 28.82 -23.21 -2.62
C SER A 166 29.27 -21.93 -3.33
N GLU A 167 28.86 -21.79 -4.59
CA GLU A 167 29.16 -20.62 -5.43
C GLU A 167 28.59 -19.29 -4.89
N ILE A 168 27.61 -19.35 -3.98
CA ILE A 168 26.97 -18.18 -3.35
C ILE A 168 27.35 -18.05 -1.86
N GLY A 169 28.38 -18.78 -1.41
CA GLY A 169 28.81 -18.87 -0.02
C GLY A 169 28.28 -20.14 0.68
N PRO A 170 28.48 -20.25 2.00
CA PRO A 170 28.02 -21.42 2.75
C PRO A 170 26.49 -21.55 2.74
N ILE A 171 25.99 -22.72 2.35
CA ILE A 171 24.55 -23.05 2.33
C ILE A 171 24.29 -24.29 3.20
N PRO A 172 23.07 -24.49 3.72
CA PRO A 172 22.76 -25.68 4.50
C PRO A 172 22.98 -26.97 3.70
N GLU A 173 23.49 -28.02 4.36
CA GLU A 173 23.71 -29.33 3.72
C GLU A 173 22.39 -29.88 3.13
N GLY A 174 22.45 -30.37 1.89
CA GLY A 174 21.27 -30.86 1.15
C GLY A 174 20.42 -29.78 0.48
N TRP A 175 20.81 -28.49 0.58
CA TRP A 175 20.19 -27.42 -0.21
C TRP A 175 20.93 -27.26 -1.55
N GLU A 176 20.20 -26.81 -2.57
CA GLU A 176 20.72 -26.64 -3.94
C GLU A 176 20.77 -25.16 -4.32
N VAL A 177 21.81 -24.74 -5.03
CA VAL A 177 21.83 -23.40 -5.66
C VAL A 177 21.02 -23.46 -6.94
N LYS A 178 19.95 -22.66 -7.03
CA LYS A 178 19.07 -22.55 -8.20
C LYS A 178 18.96 -21.13 -8.69
N GLU A 179 18.52 -20.97 -9.93
CA GLU A 179 18.21 -19.68 -10.50
C GLU A 179 16.76 -19.30 -10.23
N PHE A 180 16.44 -18.00 -10.24
CA PHE A 180 15.08 -17.52 -10.03
C PHE A 180 14.09 -18.08 -11.07
N GLY A 181 14.55 -18.34 -12.29
CA GLY A 181 13.76 -18.99 -13.34
C GLY A 181 13.30 -20.41 -13.03
N ASP A 182 13.93 -21.08 -12.05
CA ASP A 182 13.52 -22.40 -11.53
C ASP A 182 12.38 -22.29 -10.52
N ILE A 183 12.14 -21.09 -9.98
CA ILE A 183 11.20 -20.84 -8.88
C ILE A 183 9.96 -20.11 -9.38
N ALA A 184 10.15 -19.17 -10.30
CA ALA A 184 9.09 -18.40 -10.92
C ALA A 184 9.23 -18.36 -12.45
N ALA A 185 8.14 -18.03 -13.13
CA ALA A 185 8.09 -17.82 -14.56
C ALA A 185 7.53 -16.44 -14.89
N GLN A 186 7.98 -15.85 -16.00
CA GLN A 186 7.33 -14.70 -16.59
C GLN A 186 6.10 -15.13 -17.39
N VAL A 187 4.96 -14.50 -17.08
CA VAL A 187 3.73 -14.64 -17.84
C VAL A 187 3.68 -13.56 -18.91
N ARG A 188 3.49 -13.97 -20.18
CA ARG A 188 3.44 -13.06 -21.33
C ARG A 188 2.10 -13.15 -22.03
N LEU A 189 1.11 -12.48 -21.45
CA LEU A 189 -0.20 -12.30 -22.06
C LEU A 189 -0.36 -10.84 -22.46
N SER A 190 -0.38 -10.56 -23.76
CA SER A 190 -0.64 -9.21 -24.26
C SER A 190 -2.15 -8.97 -24.41
N ALA A 191 -2.59 -7.75 -24.17
CA ALA A 191 -3.92 -7.26 -24.50
C ALA A 191 -3.78 -6.04 -25.42
N LYS A 192 -4.46 -6.07 -26.57
CA LYS A 192 -4.54 -4.87 -27.42
C LYS A 192 -5.64 -3.94 -26.93
N PRO A 193 -5.55 -2.61 -27.12
CA PRO A 193 -6.53 -1.66 -26.63
C PRO A 193 -7.99 -1.96 -27.00
N ASP A 194 -8.22 -2.49 -28.20
CA ASP A 194 -9.52 -2.87 -28.76
C ASP A 194 -10.12 -4.15 -28.15
N GLU A 195 -9.32 -4.92 -27.41
CA GLU A 195 -9.69 -6.19 -26.78
C GLU A 195 -9.91 -6.07 -25.26
N ILE A 196 -9.91 -4.84 -24.71
CA ILE A 196 -10.02 -4.59 -23.28
C ILE A 196 -11.29 -3.82 -23.00
N ASP A 197 -12.14 -4.37 -22.13
CA ASP A 197 -13.31 -3.66 -21.62
C ASP A 197 -12.85 -2.36 -20.91
N PRO A 198 -13.45 -1.19 -21.19
CA PRO A 198 -13.07 0.09 -20.57
C PRO A 198 -13.05 0.12 -19.04
N GLU A 199 -13.84 -0.75 -18.40
CA GLU A 199 -13.93 -0.89 -16.94
C GLU A 199 -12.92 -1.93 -16.39
N THR A 200 -12.13 -2.59 -17.25
CA THR A 200 -11.08 -3.51 -16.81
C THR A 200 -10.11 -2.78 -15.89
N PRO A 201 -9.79 -3.33 -14.71
CA PRO A 201 -8.81 -2.74 -13.80
C PRO A 201 -7.42 -2.62 -14.45
N TYR A 202 -6.82 -1.45 -14.30
CA TYR A 202 -5.49 -1.10 -14.78
C TYR A 202 -4.52 -0.77 -13.63
N ILE A 203 -3.38 -1.47 -13.61
CA ILE A 203 -2.27 -1.19 -12.69
C ILE A 203 -1.07 -0.66 -13.48
N GLY A 204 -0.81 0.64 -13.37
CA GLY A 204 0.43 1.27 -13.80
C GLY A 204 1.48 1.31 -12.68
N LEU A 205 2.68 1.79 -13.00
CA LEU A 205 3.74 1.91 -12.01
C LEU A 205 3.36 2.91 -10.92
N GLU A 206 2.64 3.97 -11.27
CA GLU A 206 2.10 5.00 -10.39
C GLU A 206 1.24 4.43 -9.25
N HIS A 207 0.48 3.37 -9.52
CA HIS A 207 -0.37 2.69 -8.54
C HIS A 207 0.39 1.71 -7.63
N MET A 208 1.60 1.30 -8.02
CA MET A 208 2.40 0.37 -7.23
C MET A 208 3.15 1.11 -6.11
N PRO A 209 2.93 0.77 -4.83
CA PRO A 209 3.68 1.33 -3.71
C PRO A 209 5.13 0.86 -3.74
N ARG A 210 6.00 1.61 -3.07
CA ARG A 210 7.40 1.23 -2.88
C ARG A 210 7.54 0.37 -1.64
N ARG A 211 8.36 -0.69 -1.72
CA ARG A 211 8.71 -1.57 -0.59
C ARG A 211 7.46 -2.09 0.16
N ASN A 212 6.41 -2.42 -0.58
CA ASN A 212 5.19 -2.99 -0.03
C ASN A 212 4.47 -3.81 -1.09
N PHE A 213 4.16 -5.08 -0.81
CA PHE A 213 3.50 -5.94 -1.78
C PHE A 213 1.98 -5.76 -1.90
N ALA A 214 1.37 -4.91 -1.04
CA ALA A 214 -0.06 -4.65 -1.07
C ALA A 214 -0.43 -3.66 -2.20
N LEU A 215 -0.89 -4.18 -3.34
CA LEU A 215 -1.31 -3.36 -4.47
C LEU A 215 -2.75 -2.87 -4.28
N SER A 216 -2.94 -1.79 -3.52
CA SER A 216 -4.28 -1.30 -3.15
C SER A 216 -4.90 -0.29 -4.12
N GLU A 217 -4.16 0.14 -5.16
CA GLU A 217 -4.58 1.19 -6.09
C GLU A 217 -4.65 0.63 -7.52
N TRP A 218 -5.70 1.03 -8.24
CA TRP A 218 -5.91 0.76 -9.67
C TRP A 218 -6.98 1.71 -10.18
N GLU A 219 -7.10 1.84 -11.50
CA GLU A 219 -8.14 2.63 -12.16
C GLU A 219 -8.73 1.87 -13.36
N ALA A 220 -9.84 2.35 -13.90
CA ALA A 220 -10.39 1.81 -15.14
C ALA A 220 -9.47 2.14 -16.33
N VAL A 221 -9.29 1.20 -17.25
CA VAL A 221 -8.37 1.30 -18.40
C VAL A 221 -8.80 2.29 -19.50
N SER A 222 -9.96 2.95 -19.35
CA SER A 222 -10.77 3.66 -20.36
C SER A 222 -10.09 4.71 -21.28
N LYS A 223 -8.77 4.90 -21.22
CA LYS A 223 -7.99 5.80 -22.10
C LYS A 223 -6.70 5.19 -22.66
N VAL A 224 -6.56 3.86 -22.62
CA VAL A 224 -5.34 3.19 -23.07
C VAL A 224 -5.18 3.23 -24.59
N LYS A 225 -4.04 3.79 -25.04
CA LYS A 225 -3.67 3.91 -26.46
C LYS A 225 -2.67 2.85 -26.94
N SER A 226 -2.18 2.00 -26.04
CA SER A 226 -1.09 1.07 -26.32
C SER A 226 -1.35 -0.29 -25.68
N ASN A 227 -0.67 -1.33 -26.17
CA ASN A 227 -0.79 -2.67 -25.61
C ASN A 227 -0.52 -2.70 -24.10
N LYS A 228 -1.13 -3.68 -23.43
CA LYS A 228 -1.00 -3.93 -21.99
C LYS A 228 -0.65 -5.39 -21.74
N SER A 229 -0.18 -5.68 -20.53
CA SER A 229 0.05 -7.06 -20.08
C SER A 229 -1.14 -7.50 -19.23
N ARG A 230 -1.76 -8.64 -19.54
CA ARG A 230 -2.82 -9.23 -18.69
C ARG A 230 -2.18 -9.90 -17.47
N PHE A 231 -2.83 -9.77 -16.33
CA PHE A 231 -2.51 -10.51 -15.11
C PHE A 231 -3.78 -11.07 -14.49
N ARG A 232 -3.60 -12.06 -13.62
CA ARG A 232 -4.65 -12.65 -12.79
C ARG A 232 -4.41 -12.36 -11.32
N GLU A 233 -5.47 -12.40 -10.54
CA GLU A 233 -5.40 -12.38 -9.08
C GLU A 233 -4.39 -13.43 -8.57
N GLY A 234 -3.58 -13.05 -7.59
CA GLY A 234 -2.53 -13.88 -7.00
C GLY A 234 -1.19 -13.87 -7.76
N GLN A 235 -1.13 -13.39 -9.01
CA GLN A 235 0.14 -13.22 -9.72
C GLN A 235 0.95 -12.05 -9.15
N PHE A 236 2.27 -12.10 -9.33
CA PHE A 236 3.15 -11.04 -8.89
C PHE A 236 3.37 -10.02 -10.00
N LEU A 237 3.35 -8.74 -9.64
CA LEU A 237 3.68 -7.63 -10.52
C LEU A 237 5.00 -7.02 -10.08
N PHE A 238 5.98 -7.00 -10.98
CA PHE A 238 7.30 -6.41 -10.74
C PHE A 238 7.54 -5.20 -11.66
N GLY A 239 7.79 -4.03 -11.09
CA GLY A 239 8.07 -2.81 -11.84
C GLY A 239 9.45 -2.86 -12.49
N LYS A 240 9.50 -3.02 -13.81
CA LYS A 240 10.75 -3.20 -14.55
C LYS A 240 11.51 -1.89 -14.79
N LEU A 241 10.79 -0.76 -14.85
CA LEU A 241 11.36 0.57 -15.02
C LEU A 241 11.77 1.12 -13.65
N ARG A 242 13.04 1.52 -13.53
CA ARG A 242 13.63 2.02 -12.28
C ARG A 242 13.40 1.03 -11.12
N PRO A 243 13.91 -0.22 -11.26
CA PRO A 243 13.69 -1.27 -10.28
C PRO A 243 14.11 -0.87 -8.86
N TYR A 244 15.07 0.05 -8.68
CA TYR A 244 15.44 0.65 -7.39
C TYR A 244 14.28 1.34 -6.64
N PHE A 245 13.15 1.65 -7.28
CA PHE A 245 11.95 2.08 -6.58
C PHE A 245 11.26 0.95 -5.81
N HIS A 246 11.67 -0.29 -6.03
CA HIS A 246 11.21 -1.47 -5.31
C HIS A 246 9.67 -1.57 -5.36
N LYS A 247 9.12 -1.46 -6.57
CA LYS A 247 7.69 -1.54 -6.84
C LYS A 247 7.36 -2.98 -7.22
N VAL A 248 6.93 -3.75 -6.22
CA VAL A 248 6.64 -5.17 -6.35
C VAL A 248 5.38 -5.46 -5.55
N GLY A 249 4.46 -6.27 -6.05
CA GLY A 249 3.31 -6.69 -5.25
C GLY A 249 2.50 -7.83 -5.84
N VAL A 250 1.51 -8.27 -5.07
CA VAL A 250 0.57 -9.34 -5.45
C VAL A 250 -0.69 -8.71 -5.99
N ALA A 251 -1.16 -9.17 -7.16
CA ALA A 251 -2.39 -8.69 -7.77
C ALA A 251 -3.60 -9.13 -6.92
N PRO A 252 -4.41 -8.20 -6.38
CA PRO A 252 -5.60 -8.54 -5.58
C PRO A 252 -6.84 -8.81 -6.44
N ILE A 253 -6.73 -8.65 -7.77
CA ILE A 253 -7.80 -8.74 -8.76
C ILE A 253 -7.20 -9.21 -10.09
N ASP A 254 -8.08 -9.59 -11.01
CA ASP A 254 -7.74 -9.72 -12.43
C ASP A 254 -7.67 -8.33 -13.10
N GLY A 255 -6.82 -8.20 -14.12
CA GLY A 255 -6.73 -6.94 -14.85
C GLY A 255 -5.61 -6.87 -15.88
N VAL A 256 -5.25 -5.64 -16.21
CA VAL A 256 -4.17 -5.32 -17.15
C VAL A 256 -3.17 -4.35 -16.54
N SER A 257 -1.89 -4.50 -16.86
CA SER A 257 -0.82 -3.63 -16.36
C SER A 257 -0.10 -2.91 -17.48
N SER A 258 0.63 -1.85 -17.12
CA SER A 258 1.62 -1.25 -18.01
C SER A 258 2.60 -2.33 -18.51
N THR A 259 3.10 -2.16 -19.74
CA THR A 259 4.16 -3.05 -20.27
C THR A 259 5.49 -2.83 -19.56
N ASP A 260 5.64 -1.75 -18.78
CA ASP A 260 6.77 -1.55 -17.86
C ASP A 260 6.63 -2.36 -16.54
N ILE A 261 5.65 -3.26 -16.46
CA ILE A 261 5.49 -4.24 -15.38
C ILE A 261 5.69 -5.65 -15.95
N ILE A 262 6.45 -6.48 -15.24
CA ILE A 262 6.63 -7.89 -15.53
C ILE A 262 5.66 -8.67 -14.64
N VAL A 263 4.79 -9.46 -15.27
CA VAL A 263 3.88 -10.39 -14.59
C VAL A 263 4.63 -11.69 -14.34
N LEU A 264 4.64 -12.15 -13.10
CA LEU A 264 5.34 -13.35 -12.65
C LEU A 264 4.37 -14.28 -11.91
N GLU A 265 4.66 -15.56 -11.96
CA GLU A 265 3.95 -16.57 -11.18
C GLU A 265 4.94 -17.63 -10.67
N PRO A 266 4.68 -18.27 -9.51
CA PRO A 266 5.52 -19.36 -9.05
C PRO A 266 5.35 -20.57 -9.98
N ARG A 267 6.42 -21.36 -10.18
CA ARG A 267 6.38 -22.56 -11.03
C ARG A 267 5.41 -23.62 -10.52
N ILE A 268 5.30 -23.71 -9.20
CA ILE A 268 4.38 -24.58 -8.46
C ILE A 268 3.92 -23.85 -7.20
N GLU A 269 2.77 -24.24 -6.65
CA GLU A 269 2.17 -23.56 -5.50
C GLU A 269 3.10 -23.47 -4.28
N SER A 270 3.83 -24.56 -3.97
CA SER A 270 4.76 -24.59 -2.82
C SER A 270 5.91 -23.59 -2.91
N LEU A 271 6.15 -22.99 -4.09
CA LEU A 271 7.17 -21.96 -4.29
C LEU A 271 6.62 -20.53 -4.17
N PHE A 272 5.31 -20.34 -3.94
CA PHE A 272 4.69 -19.02 -3.82
C PHE A 272 5.37 -18.14 -2.76
N GLY A 273 5.54 -18.65 -1.53
CA GLY A 273 6.16 -17.91 -0.44
C GLY A 273 7.61 -17.54 -0.72
N PRO A 274 8.49 -18.51 -1.06
CA PRO A 274 9.87 -18.22 -1.41
C PRO A 274 10.01 -17.27 -2.62
N ALA A 275 9.17 -17.42 -3.65
CA ALA A 275 9.16 -16.52 -4.80
C ALA A 275 8.81 -15.09 -4.40
N LEU A 276 7.73 -14.90 -3.62
CA LEU A 276 7.31 -13.58 -3.14
C LEU A 276 8.37 -12.93 -2.24
N GLY A 277 8.95 -13.69 -1.31
CA GLY A 277 10.01 -13.19 -0.43
C GLY A 277 11.27 -12.79 -1.20
N LEU A 278 11.63 -13.55 -2.24
CA LEU A 278 12.78 -13.24 -3.08
C LEU A 278 12.56 -11.97 -3.91
N ILE A 279 11.44 -11.84 -4.63
CA ILE A 279 11.19 -10.67 -5.48
C ILE A 279 11.02 -9.37 -4.70
N THR A 280 10.71 -9.46 -3.39
CA THR A 280 10.60 -8.33 -2.46
C THR A 280 11.87 -8.13 -1.62
N SER A 281 12.92 -8.92 -1.85
CA SER A 281 14.19 -8.77 -1.16
C SER A 281 15.02 -7.63 -1.76
N ASP A 282 15.79 -6.94 -0.91
CA ASP A 282 16.70 -5.89 -1.40
C ASP A 282 17.76 -6.46 -2.34
N ALA A 283 18.29 -7.66 -2.07
CA ALA A 283 19.29 -8.32 -2.92
C ALA A 283 18.79 -8.57 -4.35
N PHE A 284 17.54 -9.02 -4.51
CA PHE A 284 16.96 -9.27 -5.83
C PHE A 284 16.71 -7.97 -6.60
N VAL A 285 16.22 -6.93 -5.90
CA VAL A 285 15.99 -5.61 -6.49
C VAL A 285 17.30 -4.93 -6.88
N ASP A 286 18.36 -5.10 -6.07
CA ASP A 286 19.69 -4.60 -6.36
C ASP A 286 20.29 -5.29 -7.59
N HIS A 287 20.14 -6.62 -7.70
CA HIS A 287 20.52 -7.36 -8.92
C HIS A 287 19.76 -6.88 -10.15
N ALA A 288 18.44 -6.77 -10.07
CA ALA A 288 17.61 -6.26 -11.16
C ALA A 288 18.01 -4.83 -11.58
N THR A 289 18.44 -4.01 -10.61
CA THR A 289 18.97 -2.67 -10.84
C THR A 289 20.34 -2.69 -11.51
N ALA A 290 21.26 -3.52 -11.04
CA ALA A 290 22.61 -3.64 -11.57
C ALA A 290 22.63 -4.13 -13.02
N CYS A 291 21.72 -5.04 -13.39
CA CYS A 291 21.59 -5.55 -14.75
C CYS A 291 20.72 -4.67 -15.66
N SER A 292 20.20 -3.54 -15.18
CA SER A 292 19.34 -2.68 -15.98
C SER A 292 20.11 -1.94 -17.08
N SER A 293 19.43 -1.68 -18.20
CA SER A 293 19.97 -0.92 -19.32
C SER A 293 19.39 0.50 -19.40
N GLY A 294 20.23 1.47 -19.77
CA GLY A 294 19.88 2.90 -19.92
C GLY A 294 20.16 3.76 -18.68
N THR A 295 20.59 5.01 -18.89
CA THR A 295 21.09 5.90 -17.82
C THR A 295 20.00 6.71 -17.12
N LYS A 296 19.03 7.28 -17.86
CA LYS A 296 17.93 8.11 -17.27
C LYS A 296 16.68 7.31 -16.89
N MET A 297 16.46 6.17 -17.54
CA MET A 297 15.29 5.31 -17.38
C MET A 297 15.70 3.84 -17.44
N PRO A 298 16.49 3.39 -16.45
CA PRO A 298 16.98 2.01 -16.42
C PRO A 298 15.81 1.03 -16.42
N ARG A 299 15.88 0.05 -17.31
CA ARG A 299 14.91 -1.05 -17.38
C ARG A 299 15.63 -2.37 -17.19
N THR A 300 15.11 -3.18 -16.28
CA THR A 300 15.48 -4.60 -16.18
C THR A 300 14.65 -5.43 -17.16
N ASN A 301 15.01 -6.70 -17.33
CA ASN A 301 14.29 -7.65 -18.16
C ASN A 301 14.29 -9.04 -17.52
N TRP A 302 13.38 -9.90 -17.99
CA TRP A 302 13.24 -11.25 -17.45
C TRP A 302 14.52 -12.08 -17.53
N LYS A 303 15.27 -12.00 -18.64
CA LYS A 303 16.48 -12.81 -18.84
C LYS A 303 17.48 -12.56 -17.70
N ASP A 304 17.70 -11.31 -17.36
CA ASP A 304 18.64 -10.94 -16.29
C ASP A 304 18.08 -11.19 -14.88
N MET A 305 16.77 -10.97 -14.68
CA MET A 305 16.11 -11.29 -13.41
C MET A 305 16.11 -12.81 -13.12
N SER A 306 15.88 -13.61 -14.16
CA SER A 306 15.74 -15.06 -14.04
C SER A 306 17.03 -15.76 -13.63
N SER A 307 18.19 -15.16 -13.87
CA SER A 307 19.49 -15.73 -13.52
C SER A 307 19.95 -15.43 -12.09
N PHE A 308 19.16 -14.69 -11.30
CA PHE A 308 19.49 -14.48 -9.89
C PHE A 308 19.56 -15.82 -9.16
N ARG A 309 20.65 -16.08 -8.43
CA ARG A 309 20.87 -17.35 -7.75
C ARG A 309 20.52 -17.26 -6.27
N LEU A 310 19.84 -18.29 -5.75
CA LEU A 310 19.72 -18.50 -4.31
C LEU A 310 19.76 -19.98 -3.92
N ALA A 311 19.99 -20.23 -2.63
CA ALA A 311 19.87 -21.55 -2.04
C ALA A 311 18.40 -21.93 -1.83
N ILE A 312 17.99 -23.05 -2.42
CA ILE A 312 16.66 -23.64 -2.24
C ILE A 312 16.79 -24.93 -1.43
N GLY A 313 16.06 -24.98 -0.32
CA GLY A 313 15.94 -26.17 0.50
C GLY A 313 14.96 -27.20 -0.07
N PRO A 314 14.85 -28.37 0.60
CA PRO A 314 13.90 -29.41 0.23
C PRO A 314 12.44 -28.92 0.07
N PRO A 315 11.62 -29.59 -0.76
CA PRO A 315 10.24 -29.19 -1.05
C PRO A 315 9.37 -28.98 0.19
N GLU A 316 9.62 -29.73 1.26
CA GLU A 316 8.89 -29.66 2.53
C GLU A 316 9.10 -28.29 3.21
N ILE A 317 10.31 -27.75 3.14
CA ILE A 317 10.63 -26.41 3.67
C ILE A 317 9.95 -25.33 2.83
N MET A 318 9.94 -25.48 1.50
CA MET A 318 9.27 -24.53 0.60
C MET A 318 7.76 -24.50 0.87
N ALA A 319 7.15 -25.69 0.98
CA ALA A 319 5.73 -25.85 1.28
C ALA A 319 5.39 -25.25 2.66
N ALA A 320 6.20 -25.50 3.68
CA ALA A 320 6.00 -24.94 5.02
C ALA A 320 6.10 -23.41 5.03
N HIS A 321 7.07 -22.84 4.30
CA HIS A 321 7.18 -21.40 4.15
C HIS A 321 5.96 -20.81 3.42
N THR A 322 5.54 -21.43 2.33
CA THR A 322 4.34 -21.00 1.60
C THR A 322 3.09 -21.07 2.46
N ALA A 323 2.90 -22.13 3.23
CA ALA A 323 1.77 -22.29 4.14
C ALA A 323 1.73 -21.19 5.22
N LEU A 324 2.89 -20.67 5.63
CA LEU A 324 3.00 -19.55 6.55
C LEU A 324 2.70 -18.19 5.89
N ILE A 325 3.20 -17.98 4.67
CA ILE A 325 3.09 -16.69 3.97
C ILE A 325 1.72 -16.48 3.31
N LYS A 326 1.10 -17.53 2.79
CA LYS A 326 -0.16 -17.41 2.03
C LYS A 326 -1.29 -16.77 2.85
N PRO A 327 -1.54 -17.15 4.12
CA PRO A 327 -2.56 -16.49 4.94
C PRO A 327 -2.30 -15.00 5.16
N PHE A 328 -1.04 -14.57 5.16
CA PHE A 328 -0.69 -13.15 5.26
C PHE A 328 -1.13 -12.41 4.01
N VAL A 329 -0.82 -12.96 2.83
CA VAL A 329 -1.24 -12.37 1.56
C VAL A 329 -2.76 -12.37 1.42
N ASP A 330 -3.43 -13.48 1.76
CA ASP A 330 -4.89 -13.59 1.73
C ASP A 330 -5.54 -12.50 2.62
N SER A 331 -4.98 -12.27 3.83
CA SER A 331 -5.43 -11.20 4.74
C SER A 331 -5.20 -9.80 4.17
N VAL A 332 -4.08 -9.57 3.49
CA VAL A 332 -3.80 -8.30 2.81
C VAL A 332 -4.79 -8.04 1.68
N VAL A 333 -5.04 -9.04 0.83
CA VAL A 333 -6.00 -8.94 -0.29
C VAL A 333 -7.42 -8.70 0.24
N ALA A 334 -7.85 -9.43 1.26
CA ALA A 334 -9.14 -9.21 1.90
C ALA A 334 -9.27 -7.79 2.48
N GLY A 335 -8.22 -7.29 3.14
CA GLY A 335 -8.19 -5.94 3.69
C GLY A 335 -8.20 -4.85 2.61
N ILE A 336 -7.59 -5.10 1.44
CA ILE A 336 -7.67 -4.20 0.27
C ILE A 336 -9.12 -4.11 -0.20
N HIS A 337 -9.77 -5.26 -0.43
CA HIS A 337 -11.17 -5.32 -0.89
C HIS A 337 -12.15 -4.69 0.11
N GLU A 338 -11.96 -4.93 1.40
CA GLU A 338 -12.73 -4.26 2.45
C GLU A 338 -12.52 -2.75 2.42
N SER A 339 -11.28 -2.29 2.22
CA SER A 339 -10.97 -0.86 2.16
C SER A 339 -11.65 -0.15 0.98
N HIS A 340 -11.75 -0.81 -0.18
CA HIS A 340 -12.48 -0.30 -1.34
C HIS A 340 -13.97 -0.16 -1.04
N ARG A 341 -14.61 -1.20 -0.50
CA ARG A 341 -16.04 -1.14 -0.11
C ARG A 341 -16.33 -0.08 0.95
N LEU A 342 -15.44 0.09 1.93
CA LEU A 342 -15.57 1.12 2.95
C LEU A 342 -15.42 2.53 2.37
N ALA A 343 -14.51 2.71 1.41
CA ALA A 343 -14.35 3.99 0.72
C ALA A 343 -15.58 4.33 -0.13
N GLU A 344 -16.12 3.36 -0.88
CA GLU A 344 -17.38 3.50 -1.63
C GLU A 344 -18.55 3.86 -0.71
N MET A 345 -18.68 3.16 0.43
CA MET A 345 -19.70 3.45 1.42
C MET A 345 -19.56 4.86 2.00
N ARG A 346 -18.34 5.28 2.35
CA ARG A 346 -18.06 6.63 2.85
C ARG A 346 -18.46 7.66 1.81
N ASP A 347 -18.03 7.49 0.56
CA ASP A 347 -18.27 8.45 -0.53
C ASP A 347 -19.76 8.53 -0.89
N TYR A 348 -20.51 7.44 -0.71
CA TYR A 348 -21.96 7.40 -0.84
C TYR A 348 -22.70 8.10 0.33
N LEU A 349 -22.26 7.87 1.58
CA LEU A 349 -22.90 8.42 2.77
C LEU A 349 -22.59 9.90 2.97
N LEU A 350 -21.36 10.32 2.66
CA LEU A 350 -20.87 11.69 2.88
C LEU A 350 -21.85 12.77 2.40
N PRO A 351 -22.27 12.83 1.12
CA PRO A 351 -23.21 13.87 0.67
C PRO A 351 -24.60 13.75 1.29
N LYS A 352 -25.03 12.55 1.69
CA LYS A 352 -26.35 12.32 2.28
C LYS A 352 -26.42 12.77 3.74
N LEU A 353 -25.36 12.50 4.49
CA LEU A 353 -25.21 12.94 5.88
C LEU A 353 -25.08 14.47 5.94
N LEU A 354 -24.25 15.06 5.07
CA LEU A 354 -24.08 16.52 5.02
C LEU A 354 -25.33 17.27 4.55
N SER A 355 -26.18 16.66 3.72
CA SER A 355 -27.45 17.26 3.28
C SER A 355 -28.63 16.99 4.21
N GLY A 356 -28.45 16.21 5.28
CA GLY A 356 -29.53 15.81 6.18
C GLY A 356 -30.53 14.83 5.55
N ARG A 357 -30.22 14.22 4.40
CA ARG A 357 -31.06 13.16 3.80
C ARG A 357 -31.00 11.84 4.56
N VAL A 358 -29.93 11.65 5.33
CA VAL A 358 -29.74 10.56 6.29
C VAL A 358 -29.45 11.20 7.63
N HIS A 359 -30.21 10.82 8.65
CA HIS A 359 -30.00 11.27 10.02
C HIS A 359 -29.23 10.19 10.79
N VAL A 360 -28.35 10.64 11.67
CA VAL A 360 -27.70 9.77 12.65
C VAL A 360 -28.45 9.98 13.96
N ASP A 361 -29.08 8.93 14.47
CA ASP A 361 -29.74 9.01 15.77
C ASP A 361 -28.67 9.17 16.84
N VAL A 362 -28.67 10.33 17.51
CA VAL A 362 -27.88 10.54 18.72
C VAL A 362 -28.59 9.76 19.81
N THR A 363 -28.14 8.54 20.08
CA THR A 363 -28.66 7.78 21.21
C THR A 363 -28.20 8.48 22.50
N GLU A 364 -29.14 9.08 23.24
CA GLU A 364 -28.87 9.48 24.61
C GLU A 364 -28.46 8.22 25.39
N GLU A 365 -27.32 8.29 26.10
CA GLU A 365 -26.96 7.24 27.06
C GLU A 365 -28.17 6.98 27.97
N PRO A 366 -28.55 5.71 28.24
CA PRO A 366 -29.64 5.44 29.15
C PRO A 366 -29.28 6.04 30.49
N ARG A 367 -30.05 7.06 30.92
CA ARG A 367 -29.94 7.61 32.27
C ARG A 367 -30.08 6.42 33.22
N MET A 368 -28.99 6.07 33.90
CA MET A 368 -29.06 5.15 35.01
C MET A 368 -29.91 5.83 36.08
N GLU A 369 -31.20 5.45 36.12
CA GLU A 369 -32.08 5.77 37.23
C GLU A 369 -31.44 5.16 38.47
N THR A 370 -30.86 6.03 39.29
CA THR A 370 -30.44 5.70 40.64
C THR A 370 -31.72 5.52 41.44
N THR A 371 -32.08 4.27 41.72
CA THR A 371 -33.06 3.94 42.77
C THR A 371 -32.40 3.02 43.79
#